data_AF-A0AAE3JF04-F1
#
_entry.id   AF-A0AAE3JF04-F1
#
_cell.length_a   1.000
_cell.length_b   1.000
_cell.length_c   1.000
_cell.angle_alpha   90.00
_cell.angle_beta   90.00
_cell.angle_gamma   90.00
#
_symmetry.space_group_name_H-M   'P 1'
#
loop_
_entity.id
_entity.type
_entity.pdbx_description
1 polymer ?
#
loop_
_entity_poly.entity_id
_entity_poly.type
_entity_poly.pdbx_seq_one_letter_code
_entity_poly.pdbx_strand_id
1 'polypeptide(L)' 'MNMEAQSVWKVKKIREGDYGCEERQPGEKVKVLVTVENEQGEVYTFLEEDDWLYENQIEEGSIWPEEIRQRICTI' A
#
# COMPACT_ATOMS: atom_id res chain seq x y z
N MET A 1 9.72 29.67 -0.31
CA MET A 1 9.69 28.88 0.94
C MET A 1 8.57 27.85 0.81
N ASN A 2 8.97 26.59 0.93
CA ASN A 2 8.20 25.36 1.14
C ASN A 2 6.89 25.20 0.37
N MET A 3 7.05 24.83 -0.89
CA MET A 3 6.05 24.09 -1.65
C MET A 3 6.17 22.61 -1.25
N GLU A 4 6.04 22.32 0.04
CA GLU A 4 5.85 20.96 0.52
C GLU A 4 4.42 20.61 0.14
N ALA A 5 4.22 20.23 -1.12
CA ALA A 5 2.99 19.58 -1.55
C ALA A 5 2.84 18.38 -0.63
N GLN A 6 1.98 18.54 0.38
CA GLN A 6 1.56 17.48 1.28
C GLN A 6 1.21 16.32 0.37
N SER A 7 2.06 15.30 0.38
CA SER A 7 1.97 14.24 -0.60
C SER A 7 0.95 13.29 -0.05
N VAL A 8 -0.31 13.69 -0.11
CA VAL A 8 -1.43 12.87 0.31
C VAL A 8 -1.53 11.72 -0.69
N TRP A 9 -0.88 10.63 -0.33
CA TRP A 9 -0.94 9.37 -1.04
C TRP A 9 -2.27 8.72 -0.68
N LYS A 10 -3.06 8.34 -1.68
CA LYS A 10 -4.30 7.61 -1.48
C LYS A 10 -4.13 6.21 -2.03
N VAL A 11 -4.49 5.21 -1.25
CA VAL A 11 -4.54 3.84 -1.72
C VAL A 11 -5.60 3.77 -2.81
N LYS A 12 -5.13 3.61 -4.04
CA LYS A 12 -5.99 3.52 -5.21
C LYS A 12 -6.48 2.10 -5.42
N LYS A 13 -5.63 1.12 -5.11
CA LYS A 13 -5.96 -0.30 -5.26
C LYS A 13 -5.08 -1.15 -4.36
N ILE A 14 -5.65 -2.18 -3.76
CA ILE A 14 -4.90 -3.25 -3.09
C ILE A 14 -5.19 -4.52 -3.86
N ARG A 15 -4.15 -5.21 -4.33
CA ARG A 15 -4.29 -6.49 -5.01
C ARG A 15 -3.58 -7.55 -4.21
N GLU A 16 -4.27 -8.60 -3.83
CA GLU A 16 -3.60 -9.77 -3.29
C GLU A 16 -2.64 -10.35 -4.34
N GLY A 17 -1.39 -10.62 -3.96
CA GLY A 17 -0.37 -11.17 -4.87
C GLY A 17 -0.65 -12.63 -5.30
N ASP A 18 -1.79 -13.20 -4.90
CA ASP A 18 -2.19 -14.57 -5.19
C ASP A 18 -2.89 -14.66 -6.55
N TYR A 19 -2.08 -14.65 -7.61
CA TYR A 19 -2.51 -15.22 -8.88
C TYR A 19 -2.38 -16.75 -8.80
N GLY A 20 -3.23 -17.38 -7.99
CA GLY A 20 -3.53 -18.81 -8.02
C GLY A 20 -2.83 -19.68 -6.97
N CYS A 21 -3.58 -20.13 -5.97
CA CYS A 21 -3.73 -21.56 -5.69
C CYS A 21 -4.98 -21.76 -4.81
N GLU A 22 -5.87 -22.64 -5.25
CA GLU A 22 -6.90 -23.21 -4.39
C GLU A 22 -6.22 -23.75 -3.11
N GLU A 23 -6.77 -23.40 -1.93
CA GLU A 23 -6.29 -23.74 -0.58
C GLU A 23 -5.13 -22.90 0.00
N ARG A 24 -5.38 -21.61 0.30
CA ARG A 24 -4.56 -20.90 1.30
C ARG A 24 -4.76 -21.54 2.68
N GLN A 25 -3.68 -22.07 3.25
CA GLN A 25 -3.66 -22.51 4.65
C GLN A 25 -3.81 -21.28 5.57
N PRO A 26 -4.60 -21.37 6.65
CA PRO A 26 -4.73 -20.28 7.62
C PRO A 26 -3.39 -20.12 8.37
N GLY A 27 -2.59 -19.11 8.01
CA GLY A 27 -1.35 -18.78 8.73
C GLY A 27 -0.14 -18.39 7.87
N GLU A 28 -0.20 -18.50 6.54
CA GLU A 28 0.85 -17.93 5.69
C GLU A 28 0.76 -16.40 5.65
N LYS A 29 1.92 -15.74 5.78
CA LYS A 29 2.04 -14.28 5.70
C LYS A 29 1.73 -13.82 4.27
N VAL A 30 0.47 -13.49 4.02
CA VAL A 30 0.00 -12.99 2.73
C VAL A 30 0.65 -11.63 2.47
N LYS A 31 1.26 -11.49 1.29
CA LYS A 31 1.70 -10.20 0.78
C LYS A 31 0.71 -9.72 -0.26
N VAL A 32 0.32 -8.46 -0.15
CA VAL A 32 -0.54 -7.78 -1.10
C VAL A 32 0.19 -6.63 -1.76
N LEU A 33 -0.10 -6.43 -3.03
CA LEU A 33 0.39 -5.36 -3.86
C LEU A 33 -0.47 -4.11 -3.60
N VAL A 34 0.07 -3.12 -2.91
CA VAL A 34 -0.61 -1.85 -2.66
C VAL A 34 -0.21 -0.85 -3.73
N THR A 35 -1.21 -0.28 -4.40
CA THR A 35 -1.06 0.80 -5.36
C THR A 35 -1.60 2.08 -4.74
N VAL A 36 -0.75 3.10 -4.61
CA VAL A 36 -1.12 4.44 -4.12
C VAL A 36 -0.95 5.48 -5.22
N GLU A 37 -1.77 6.52 -5.20
CA GLU A 37 -1.72 7.66 -6.10
C GLU A 37 -1.75 8.96 -5.30
N ASN A 38 -0.96 9.95 -5.71
CA ASN A 38 -1.02 11.29 -5.12
C ASN A 38 -1.76 12.30 -6.02
N GLU A 39 -1.97 13.49 -5.49
CA GLU A 39 -2.62 14.59 -6.22
C GLU A 39 -1.79 15.15 -7.39
N GLN A 40 -0.49 14.84 -7.44
CA GLN A 40 0.38 15.19 -8.56
C GLN A 40 0.21 14.22 -9.75
N GLY A 41 -0.58 13.14 -9.58
CA GLY A 41 -0.77 12.08 -10.58
C GLY A 41 0.35 11.05 -10.59
N GLU A 42 1.22 11.04 -9.59
CA GLU A 42 2.21 10.00 -9.39
C GLU A 42 1.55 8.77 -8.80
N VAL A 43 1.86 7.60 -9.37
CA VAL A 43 1.33 6.31 -8.92
C VAL A 43 2.50 5.43 -8.51
N TYR A 44 2.43 4.88 -7.31
CA TYR A 44 3.43 3.94 -6.78
C TYR A 44 2.77 2.61 -6.47
N THR A 45 3.52 1.53 -6.66
CA THR A 45 3.04 0.17 -6.37
C THR A 45 4.15 -0.61 -5.67
N PHE A 46 3.82 -1.23 -4.54
CA PHE A 46 4.78 -1.95 -3.69
C PHE A 46 4.08 -3.14 -2.99
N LEU A 47 4.87 -4.07 -2.45
CA LEU A 47 4.37 -5.24 -1.75
C LEU A 47 4.41 -5.00 -0.24
N GLU A 48 3.27 -5.15 0.43
CA GLU A 48 3.17 -5.09 1.89
C GLU A 48 2.54 -6.35 2.47
N GLU A 49 2.74 -6.57 3.76
CA GLU A 49 2.06 -7.63 4.50
C GLU A 49 0.59 -7.25 4.72
N ASP A 50 -0.32 -8.19 4.46
CA ASP A 50 -1.76 -8.02 4.71
C ASP A 50 -2.05 -7.68 6.18
N ASP A 51 -1.36 -8.38 7.08
CA ASP A 51 -1.44 -8.16 8.53
C ASP A 51 -1.08 -6.72 8.91
N TRP A 52 -0.04 -6.16 8.29
CA TRP A 52 0.38 -4.78 8.53
C TRP A 52 -0.70 -3.78 8.07
N LEU A 53 -1.37 -4.04 6.93
CA LEU A 53 -2.49 -3.22 6.46
C LEU A 53 -3.69 -3.32 7.41
N TYR A 54 -3.97 -4.52 7.94
CA TYR A 54 -5.04 -4.75 8.89
C TYR A 54 -4.78 -4.01 10.22
N GLU A 55 -3.56 -4.10 10.76
CA GLU A 55 -3.15 -3.40 11.98
C GLU A 55 -3.22 -1.88 11.82
N ASN A 56 -2.84 -1.36 10.65
CA ASN A 56 -2.86 0.07 10.34
C ASN A 56 -4.21 0.55 9.78
N GLN A 57 -5.17 -0.36 9.61
CA GLN A 57 -6.50 -0.09 9.05
C GLN A 57 -6.43 0.58 7.67
N ILE A 58 -5.48 0.16 6.84
CA ILE A 58 -5.26 0.70 5.50
C ILE A 58 -6.00 -0.15 4.48
N GLU A 59 -7.09 0.40 3.94
CA GLU A 59 -7.91 -0.23 2.91
C GLU A 59 -7.93 0.58 1.61
N GLU A 60 -8.56 0.04 0.56
CA GLU A 60 -8.74 0.75 -0.71
C GLU A 60 -9.49 2.07 -0.50
N GLY A 61 -8.89 3.19 -0.91
CA GLY A 61 -9.39 4.54 -0.70
C GLY A 61 -8.88 5.24 0.57
N SER A 62 -8.16 4.52 1.43
CA SER A 62 -7.53 5.11 2.62
C SER A 62 -6.35 6.01 2.26
N ILE A 63 -6.07 6.97 3.14
CA ILE A 63 -4.87 7.80 3.03
C ILE A 63 -3.68 6.98 3.49
N TRP A 64 -2.66 6.89 2.65
CA TRP A 64 -1.39 6.29 2.99
C TRP A 64 -0.55 7.27 3.82
N PRO A 65 -0.20 6.93 5.08
CA PRO A 65 0.51 7.84 5.96
C PRO A 65 1.89 8.21 5.41
N GLU A 66 2.25 9.50 5.46
CA GLU A 66 3.55 9.97 4.99
C GLU A 66 4.72 9.43 5.84
N GLU A 67 4.48 9.08 7.10
CA GLU A 67 5.48 8.54 8.02
C GLU A 67 6.08 7.21 7.53
N ILE A 68 5.27 6.42 6.85
CA ILE A 68 5.68 5.13 6.25
C ILE A 68 5.93 5.23 4.74
N ARG A 69 5.88 6.44 4.16
CA ARG A 69 6.25 6.68 2.75
C ARG A 69 7.69 6.22 2.45
N GLN A 70 8.57 6.20 3.44
CA GLN A 70 9.93 5.68 3.26
C GLN A 70 9.94 4.21 2.81
N ARG A 71 8.89 3.42 3.13
CA ARG A 71 8.71 2.05 2.64
C ARG A 71 8.41 1.98 1.15
N ILE A 72 7.82 3.02 0.57
CA ILE A 72 7.54 3.11 -0.89
C ILE A 72 8.84 3.23 -1.70
N CYS A 73 9.94 3.70 -1.09
CA CYS A 73 11.17 4.09 -1.79
C CYS A 73 12.42 3.31 -1.31
N THR A 74 12.30 2.00 -1.08
CA THR A 74 13.49 1.14 -0.87
C THR A 74 13.62 0.10 -1.98
N ILE A 75 14.05 0.55 -3.17
CA ILE A 75 14.81 -0.26 -4.14
C ILE A 75 16.02 0.58 -4.57
#